data_AF-A0A416UZA3-F1
#
_entry.id   AF-A0A416UZA3-F1
#
_cell.length_a   1.000
_cell.length_b   1.000
_cell.length_c   1.000
_cell.angle_alpha   90.00
_cell.angle_beta   90.00
_cell.angle_gamma   90.00
#
_symmetry.space_group_name_H-M   'P 1'
#
loop_
_entity.id
_entity.type
_entity.pdbx_description
1 polymer ?
#
loop_
_entity_poly.entity_id
_entity_poly.type
_entity_poly.pdbx_seq_one_letter_code
_entity_poly.pdbx_strand_id
1 'polypeptide(L)'
;MGIWKKNPLEEYDNQLGKIQQEKLQLKQRMEELENLEKNTLEDRKDVGLRMYMREEKRERLLSEAEELGFSHELIEELRKKTKDWNQDNITNEIIDEFENLNFYIEKQAPYRKNPLYFLGGITNIVGGNENGD
;
A
#
# COMPACT_ATOMS: atom_id res chain seq x y z
N MET A 1 71.39 2.60 10.40
CA MET A 1 69.97 2.18 10.26
C MET A 1 69.33 3.09 9.22
N GLY A 2 69.31 2.66 7.96
CA GLY A 2 68.74 3.44 6.87
C GLY A 2 67.21 3.42 6.97
N ILE A 3 66.60 4.60 7.06
CA ILE A 3 65.16 4.78 6.96
C ILE A 3 64.79 4.40 5.52
N TRP A 4 64.29 3.19 5.30
CA TRP A 4 63.70 2.81 4.03
C TRP A 4 62.50 3.74 3.80
N LYS A 5 62.68 4.76 2.96
CA LYS A 5 61.57 5.60 2.50
C LYS A 5 60.61 4.67 1.76
N LYS A 6 59.39 4.53 2.27
CA LYS A 6 58.32 3.79 1.58
C LYS A 6 58.26 4.25 0.13
N ASN A 7 58.19 3.29 -0.81
CA ASN A 7 58.04 3.61 -2.22
C ASN A 7 56.69 4.34 -2.39
N PRO A 8 56.67 5.62 -2.80
CA PRO A 8 55.43 6.37 -2.91
C PRO A 8 54.40 5.71 -3.84
N LEU A 9 54.88 4.99 -4.88
CA LEU A 9 54.00 4.25 -5.79
C LEU A 9 53.26 3.12 -5.09
N GLU A 10 53.94 2.38 -4.23
CA GLU A 10 53.33 1.29 -3.45
C GLU A 10 52.27 1.82 -2.47
N GLU A 11 52.44 3.03 -1.94
CA GLU A 11 51.41 3.68 -1.13
C GLU A 11 50.16 4.01 -1.94
N TYR A 12 50.31 4.54 -3.15
CA TYR A 12 49.19 4.78 -4.05
C TYR A 12 48.53 3.48 -4.54
N ASP A 13 49.30 2.42 -4.82
CA ASP A 13 48.76 1.11 -5.19
C ASP A 13 47.92 0.50 -4.04
N ASN A 14 48.40 0.64 -2.80
CA ASN A 14 47.67 0.21 -1.61
C ASN A 14 46.39 1.04 -1.39
N GLN A 15 46.44 2.36 -1.62
CA GLN A 15 45.26 3.22 -1.55
C GLN A 15 44.24 2.83 -2.63
N LEU A 16 44.70 2.58 -3.85
CA LEU A 16 43.84 2.13 -4.95
C LEU A 16 43.19 0.78 -4.63
N GLY A 17 43.94 -0.16 -4.05
CA GLY A 17 43.41 -1.45 -3.60
C GLY A 17 42.30 -1.29 -2.56
N LYS A 18 42.49 -0.40 -1.57
CA LYS A 18 41.45 -0.09 -0.57
C LYS A 18 40.20 0.50 -1.21
N ILE A 19 40.36 1.49 -2.10
CA ILE A 19 39.23 2.11 -2.82
C ILE A 19 38.47 1.07 -3.65
N GLN A 20 39.18 0.18 -4.34
CA GLN A 20 38.56 -0.89 -5.13
C GLN A 20 37.78 -1.86 -4.24
N GLN A 21 38.31 -2.21 -3.08
CA GLN A 21 37.63 -3.08 -2.12
C GLN A 21 36.36 -2.42 -1.55
N GLU A 22 36.44 -1.15 -1.13
CA GLU A 22 35.28 -0.39 -0.66
C GLU A 22 34.21 -0.29 -1.74
N LYS A 23 34.62 0.00 -2.99
CA LYS A 23 33.70 0.04 -4.14
C LYS A 23 33.01 -1.30 -4.37
N LEU A 24 33.71 -2.42 -4.19
CA LEU A 24 33.12 -3.75 -4.32
C LEU A 24 32.09 -4.02 -3.22
N GLN A 25 32.41 -3.68 -1.97
CA GLN A 25 31.49 -3.85 -0.85
C GLN A 25 30.23 -2.99 -1.01
N LEU A 26 30.37 -1.74 -1.45
CA LEU A 26 29.23 -0.86 -1.72
C LEU A 26 28.33 -1.42 -2.82
N LYS A 27 28.89 -2.00 -3.89
CA LYS A 27 28.09 -2.64 -4.95
C LYS A 27 27.30 -3.84 -4.43
N GLN A 28 27.93 -4.70 -3.63
CA GLN A 28 27.23 -5.83 -3.00
C GLN A 28 26.09 -5.33 -2.11
N ARG A 29 26.35 -4.27 -1.32
CA ARG A 29 25.33 -3.69 -0.47
C ARG A 29 24.17 -3.08 -1.26
N MET A 30 24.44 -2.46 -2.40
CA MET A 30 23.39 -1.97 -3.30
C MET A 30 22.52 -3.11 -3.81
N GLU A 31 23.13 -4.19 -4.31
CA GLU A 31 22.41 -5.37 -4.79
C GLU A 31 21.56 -6.03 -3.69
N GLU A 32 22.07 -6.12 -2.46
CA GLU A 32 21.30 -6.58 -1.30
C GLU A 32 20.06 -5.70 -1.04
N LEU A 33 20.21 -4.37 -1.13
CA LEU A 33 19.12 -3.43 -0.90
C LEU A 33 18.08 -3.49 -2.02
N GLU A 34 18.50 -3.62 -3.28
CA GLU A 34 17.59 -3.79 -4.43
C GLU A 34 16.76 -5.07 -4.29
N ASN A 35 17.39 -6.18 -3.86
CA ASN A 35 16.68 -7.42 -3.59
C ASN A 35 15.71 -7.29 -2.41
N LEU A 36 16.11 -6.60 -1.34
CA LEU A 36 15.26 -6.36 -0.18
C LEU A 36 14.05 -5.51 -0.55
N GLU A 37 14.22 -4.46 -1.36
CA GLU A 37 13.14 -3.62 -1.87
C GLU A 37 12.14 -4.46 -2.66
N LYS A 38 12.62 -5.25 -3.63
CA LYS A 38 11.78 -6.13 -4.43
C LYS A 38 10.99 -7.11 -3.56
N ASN A 39 11.66 -7.82 -2.65
CA ASN A 39 11.02 -8.79 -1.77
C ASN A 39 9.98 -8.11 -0.87
N THR A 40 10.28 -6.91 -0.35
CA THR A 40 9.34 -6.16 0.50
C THR A 40 8.08 -5.76 -0.28
N LEU A 41 8.22 -5.36 -1.55
CA LEU A 41 7.08 -5.04 -2.41
C LEU A 41 6.22 -6.27 -2.74
N GLU A 42 6.86 -7.42 -2.94
CA GLU A 42 6.17 -8.71 -3.14
C GLU A 42 5.43 -9.15 -1.86
N ASP A 43 6.10 -9.14 -0.70
CA ASP A 43 5.51 -9.48 0.59
C ASP A 43 4.33 -8.57 0.94
N ARG A 44 4.45 -7.27 0.66
CA ARG A 44 3.36 -6.31 0.85
C ARG A 44 2.15 -6.66 0.00
N LYS A 45 2.37 -6.97 -1.28
CA LYS A 45 1.30 -7.38 -2.19
C LYS A 45 0.61 -8.64 -1.67
N ASP A 46 1.37 -9.63 -1.21
CA ASP A 46 0.82 -10.86 -0.62
C ASP A 46 -0.02 -10.59 0.63
N VAL A 47 0.42 -9.67 1.49
CA VAL A 47 -0.36 -9.22 2.65
C VAL A 47 -1.66 -8.55 2.20
N GLY A 48 -1.60 -7.61 1.26
CA GLY A 48 -2.80 -6.93 0.74
C GLY A 48 -3.79 -7.88 0.08
N LEU A 49 -3.28 -8.85 -0.70
CA LEU A 49 -4.07 -9.94 -1.28
C LEU A 49 -4.85 -10.70 -0.21
N ARG A 50 -4.21 -11.05 0.91
CA ARG A 50 -4.87 -11.71 2.05
C ARG A 50 -5.86 -10.80 2.77
N MET A 51 -5.52 -9.53 2.98
CA MET A 51 -6.35 -8.57 3.72
C MET A 51 -7.69 -8.32 3.04
N TYR A 52 -7.72 -8.31 1.70
CA TYR A 52 -8.91 -8.06 0.90
C TYR A 52 -9.40 -9.29 0.14
N MET A 53 -8.97 -10.49 0.53
CA MET A 53 -9.29 -11.74 -0.17
C MET A 53 -10.80 -12.01 -0.27
N ARG A 54 -11.56 -11.63 0.76
CA ARG A 54 -13.02 -11.82 0.80
C ARG A 54 -13.72 -10.76 -0.04
N GLU A 55 -14.46 -11.19 -1.05
CA GLU A 55 -15.26 -10.32 -1.92
C GLU A 55 -16.25 -9.46 -1.13
N GLU A 56 -16.95 -10.03 -0.16
CA GLU A 56 -17.87 -9.31 0.74
C GLU A 56 -17.22 -8.12 1.45
N LYS A 57 -15.94 -8.24 1.80
CA LYS A 57 -15.20 -7.15 2.44
C LYS A 57 -14.90 -6.04 1.44
N ARG A 58 -14.52 -6.40 0.21
CA ARG A 58 -14.24 -5.44 -0.87
C ARG A 58 -15.50 -4.69 -1.25
N GLU A 59 -16.60 -5.39 -1.51
CA GLU A 59 -17.87 -4.77 -1.87
C GLU A 59 -18.41 -3.87 -0.77
N ARG A 60 -18.26 -4.26 0.51
CA ARG A 60 -18.64 -3.39 1.63
C ARG A 60 -17.88 -2.07 1.60
N LEU A 61 -16.56 -2.10 1.39
CA LEU A 61 -15.75 -0.88 1.33
C LEU A 61 -16.14 -0.01 0.14
N LEU A 62 -16.38 -0.61 -1.02
CA LEU A 62 -16.80 0.10 -2.22
C LEU A 62 -18.16 0.78 -1.99
N SER A 63 -19.17 0.05 -1.55
CA SER A 63 -20.51 0.60 -1.29
C SER A 63 -20.50 1.67 -0.19
N GLU A 64 -19.73 1.45 0.88
CA GLU A 64 -19.65 2.40 1.99
C GLU A 64 -18.95 3.69 1.60
N ALA A 65 -17.89 3.62 0.79
CA ALA A 65 -17.26 4.81 0.23
C ALA A 65 -18.19 5.54 -0.74
N GLU A 66 -18.96 4.80 -1.55
CA GLU A 66 -19.96 5.34 -2.48
C GLU A 66 -21.04 6.14 -1.74
N GLU A 67 -21.61 5.55 -0.67
CA GLU A 67 -22.60 6.19 0.19
C GLU A 67 -22.09 7.47 0.85
N LEU A 68 -20.79 7.51 1.15
CA LEU A 68 -20.12 8.68 1.73
C LEU A 68 -19.74 9.74 0.68
N GLY A 69 -20.02 9.50 -0.60
CA GLY A 69 -19.79 10.45 -1.69
C GLY A 69 -18.40 10.38 -2.31
N PHE A 70 -17.70 9.26 -2.17
CA PHE A 70 -16.48 9.00 -2.94
C PHE A 70 -16.80 8.84 -4.44
N SER A 71 -15.79 8.99 -5.30
CA SER A 71 -15.99 9.00 -6.75
C SER A 71 -16.61 7.69 -7.27
N HIS A 72 -17.82 7.78 -7.79
CA HIS A 72 -18.55 6.64 -8.39
C HIS A 72 -17.77 6.02 -9.56
N GLU A 73 -17.15 6.83 -10.41
CA GLU A 73 -16.36 6.34 -11.55
C GLU A 73 -15.19 5.44 -11.10
N LEU A 74 -14.48 5.87 -10.05
CA LEU A 74 -13.36 5.12 -9.48
C LEU A 74 -13.83 3.83 -8.80
N ILE A 75 -14.97 3.88 -8.11
CA ILE A 75 -15.59 2.70 -7.48
C ILE A 75 -15.96 1.66 -8.53
N GLU A 76 -16.60 2.06 -9.63
CA GLU A 76 -16.97 1.15 -10.70
C GLU A 76 -15.75 0.55 -11.43
N GLU A 77 -14.68 1.33 -11.58
CA GLU A 77 -13.41 0.82 -12.11
C GLU A 77 -12.79 -0.24 -11.19
N LEU A 78 -12.73 0.04 -9.88
CA LEU A 78 -12.23 -0.91 -8.88
C LEU A 78 -13.09 -2.17 -8.81
N ARG A 79 -14.42 -2.04 -8.86
CA ARG A 79 -15.36 -3.16 -8.87
C ARG A 79 -15.12 -4.07 -10.08
N LYS A 80 -14.86 -3.50 -11.26
CA LYS A 80 -14.52 -4.27 -12.47
C LYS A 80 -13.17 -4.99 -12.34
N LYS A 81 -12.13 -4.31 -11.86
CA LYS A 81 -10.78 -4.86 -11.73
C LYS A 81 -10.68 -5.94 -10.65
N THR A 82 -11.57 -5.93 -9.66
CA THR A 82 -11.48 -6.81 -8.48
C THR A 82 -12.48 -7.96 -8.43
N LYS A 83 -13.17 -8.23 -9.56
CA LYS A 83 -13.97 -9.46 -9.73
C LYS A 83 -13.13 -10.71 -9.50
N ASP A 84 -11.96 -10.78 -10.12
CA ASP A 84 -11.04 -11.92 -10.02
C ASP A 84 -9.81 -11.55 -9.18
N TRP A 85 -9.99 -11.53 -7.86
CA TRP A 85 -8.95 -11.14 -6.91
C TRP A 85 -7.87 -12.22 -6.74
N ASN A 86 -6.74 -12.07 -7.43
CA ASN A 86 -5.61 -12.99 -7.38
C ASN A 86 -4.26 -12.28 -7.65
N GLN A 87 -3.16 -13.02 -7.53
CA GLN A 87 -1.80 -12.49 -7.69
C GLN A 87 -1.51 -11.93 -9.08
N ASP A 88 -2.16 -12.43 -10.12
CA ASP A 88 -1.90 -12.02 -11.50
C ASP A 88 -2.63 -10.71 -11.84
N ASN A 89 -3.80 -10.50 -11.26
CA ASN A 89 -4.68 -9.37 -11.57
C ASN A 89 -4.56 -8.19 -10.59
N ILE A 90 -4.07 -8.43 -9.37
CA ILE A 90 -3.98 -7.40 -8.33
C ILE A 90 -2.54 -6.90 -8.18
N THR A 91 -2.40 -5.58 -8.23
CA THR A 91 -1.14 -4.87 -8.04
C THR A 91 -1.12 -4.12 -6.71
N ASN A 92 0.05 -3.63 -6.30
CA ASN A 92 0.18 -2.81 -5.09
C ASN A 92 -0.65 -1.53 -5.20
N GLU A 93 -0.78 -0.95 -6.40
CA GLU A 93 -1.58 0.25 -6.64
C GLU A 93 -3.07 -0.01 -6.39
N ILE A 94 -3.60 -1.16 -6.82
CA ILE A 94 -4.99 -1.53 -6.52
C ILE A 94 -5.19 -1.68 -5.01
N ILE A 95 -4.23 -2.31 -4.32
CA ILE A 95 -4.26 -2.43 -2.85
C ILE A 95 -4.26 -1.04 -2.20
N ASP A 96 -3.45 -0.10 -2.72
CA ASP A 96 -3.39 1.27 -2.23
C ASP A 96 -4.73 1.99 -2.38
N GLU A 97 -5.45 1.76 -3.47
CA GLU A 97 -6.79 2.33 -3.64
C GLU A 97 -7.78 1.80 -2.59
N PHE A 98 -7.72 0.51 -2.24
CA PHE A 98 -8.54 -0.02 -1.13
C PHE A 98 -8.14 0.56 0.23
N GLU A 99 -6.85 0.78 0.48
CA GLU A 99 -6.38 1.50 1.68
C GLU A 99 -6.88 2.96 1.69
N ASN A 100 -6.87 3.63 0.54
CA ASN A 100 -7.39 5.00 0.40
C ASN A 100 -8.90 5.06 0.68
N LEU A 101 -9.67 4.08 0.20
CA LEU A 101 -11.09 3.95 0.51
C LEU A 101 -11.30 3.77 2.03
N ASN A 102 -10.55 2.87 2.66
CA ASN A 102 -10.58 2.68 4.12
C ASN A 102 -10.29 3.99 4.86
N PHE A 103 -9.21 4.68 4.49
CA PHE A 103 -8.83 5.94 5.10
C PHE A 103 -9.87 7.05 4.89
N TYR A 104 -10.48 7.11 3.71
CA TYR A 104 -11.57 8.03 3.42
C TYR A 104 -12.78 7.76 4.31
N ILE A 105 -13.22 6.50 4.39
CA ILE A 105 -14.30 6.05 5.25
C ILE A 105 -14.03 6.44 6.71
N GLU A 106 -12.83 6.12 7.22
CA GLU A 106 -12.44 6.44 8.59
C GLU A 106 -12.44 7.94 8.88
N LYS A 107 -11.96 8.75 7.93
CA LYS A 107 -11.96 10.22 8.05
C LYS A 107 -13.36 10.81 8.04
N GLN A 108 -14.26 10.26 7.24
CA GLN A 108 -15.67 10.67 7.20
C GLN A 108 -16.49 10.12 8.38
N ALA A 109 -15.88 9.27 9.22
CA ALA A 109 -16.48 8.71 10.40
C ALA A 109 -16.10 9.40 11.75
N PRO A 110 -16.21 10.73 11.95
CA PRO A 110 -16.18 11.28 13.32
C PRO A 110 -17.41 10.86 14.15
N TYR A 111 -18.55 10.57 13.50
CA TYR A 111 -19.85 10.41 14.16
C TYR A 111 -20.35 8.96 14.29
N ARG A 112 -19.68 7.98 13.70
CA ARG A 112 -20.13 6.57 13.76
C ARG A 112 -19.94 5.90 15.13
N LYS A 113 -19.17 6.51 16.02
CA LYS A 113 -19.13 6.15 17.44
C LYS A 113 -20.22 6.84 18.27
N ASN A 114 -21.01 7.73 17.68
CA ASN A 114 -22.08 8.45 18.37
C ASN A 114 -23.41 7.67 18.22
N PRO A 115 -24.00 7.16 19.31
CA PRO A 115 -25.21 6.33 19.26
C PRO A 115 -26.43 7.00 18.60
N LEU A 116 -26.42 8.33 18.43
CA LEU A 116 -27.48 9.08 17.73
C LEU A 116 -27.53 8.81 16.21
N TYR A 117 -26.41 8.42 15.58
CA TYR A 117 -26.38 8.11 14.14
C TYR A 117 -27.18 6.85 13.81
N PHE A 118 -27.24 5.90 14.75
CA PHE A 118 -28.06 4.69 14.63
C PHE A 118 -29.56 5.01 14.62
N LEU A 119 -30.00 6.08 15.30
CA LEU A 119 -31.40 6.49 15.36
C LEU A 119 -31.86 7.18 14.06
N GLY A 120 -30.99 7.96 13.42
CA GLY A 120 -31.31 8.64 12.15
C GLY A 120 -31.50 7.69 10.97
N GLY A 121 -30.83 6.53 10.97
CA GLY A 121 -31.04 5.47 9.98
C GLY A 121 -32.38 4.74 10.13
N ILE A 122 -32.89 4.61 11.35
CA ILE A 122 -34.17 3.93 11.64
C ILE A 122 -35.36 4.82 11.23
N THR A 123 -35.25 6.14 11.33
CA THR A 123 -36.34 7.06 10.96
C THR A 123 -36.58 7.16 9.45
N ASN A 124 -35.59 6.86 8.61
CA ASN A 124 -35.76 6.88 7.14
C ASN A 124 -36.44 5.63 6.58
N ILE A 125 -36.56 4.55 7.36
CA ILE A 125 -37.21 3.29 6.92
C ILE A 125 -38.71 3.28 7.24
N VAL A 126 -39.20 4.18 8.11
CA VAL A 126 -40.61 4.18 8.58
C VAL A 126 -41.45 5.33 7.96
N GLY A 127 -40.86 6.19 7.14
CA GLY A 127 -41.50 7.44 6.69
C GLY A 127 -42.11 7.46 5.28
N GLY A 128 -42.40 6.32 4.66
CA GLY A 128 -42.79 6.31 3.24
C GLY A 128 -43.76 5.22 2.83
N ASN A 129 -45.00 5.24 3.33
CA ASN A 129 -46.15 4.83 2.52
C ASN A 129 -47.50 5.25 3.12
N GLU A 130 -47.94 6.50 2.91
CA GLU A 130 -49.37 6.84 2.93
C GLU A 130 -49.62 7.96 1.91
N ASN A 131 -49.89 7.58 0.66
CA ASN A 131 -50.74 8.32 -0.28
C ASN A 131 -51.37 7.27 -1.21
N GLY A 132 -52.45 6.66 -0.72
CA GLY A 132 -53.37 5.89 -1.56
C GLY A 132 -54.47 6.82 -2.05
N ASP A 133 -54.50 7.03 -3.36
CA ASP A 133 -55.75 7.25 -4.12
C ASP A 133 -56.29 5.88 -4.57
#